data_AF-A0A2K1QFV8-F1
#
_entry.id   AF-A0A2K1QFV8-F1
#
_cell.length_a   1.000
_cell.length_b   1.000
_cell.length_c   1.000
_cell.angle_alpha   90.00
_cell.angle_beta   90.00
_cell.angle_gamma   90.00
#
_symmetry.space_group_name_H-M   'P 1'
#
loop_
_entity.id
_entity.type
_entity.pdbx_description
1 polymer ?
#
loop_
_entity_poly.entity_id
_entity_poly.type
_entity_poly.pdbx_seq_one_letter_code
_entity_poly.pdbx_strand_id
1 'polypeptide(L)'
;MTIIDLSIKGLSPGTYHATVRQGGDISAGPESTGGIWDMLRAKSEGKPQSARGVFGTVEVSQGGIGSVFLDKPVEVWEMIGRSIVVSKQQEGKLSREDPDTLVGVIARSAGVWDNDKTVCSCSGKTVWEERREQVDKGML
;
A
#
# COMPACT_ATOMS: atom_id res chain seq x y z
N MET A 1 -14.64 -10.75 -1.38
CA MET A 1 -13.24 -11.26 -1.33
C MET A 1 -12.42 -10.39 -2.26
N THR A 2 -11.40 -9.71 -1.75
CA THR A 2 -10.54 -8.80 -2.51
C THR A 2 -9.16 -9.40 -2.67
N ILE A 3 -8.59 -9.27 -3.87
CA ILE A 3 -7.24 -9.70 -4.22
C ILE A 3 -6.31 -8.50 -4.08
N ILE A 4 -5.14 -8.73 -3.51
CA ILE A 4 -4.07 -7.75 -3.34
C ILE A 4 -2.81 -8.30 -3.98
N ASP A 5 -2.32 -7.59 -4.99
CA ASP A 5 -0.96 -7.74 -5.50
C ASP A 5 -0.09 -6.69 -4.80
N LEU A 6 0.82 -7.15 -3.94
CA LEU A 6 1.77 -6.30 -3.25
C LEU A 6 3.16 -6.54 -3.85
N SER A 7 3.71 -5.51 -4.48
CA SER A 7 5.04 -5.52 -5.06
C SER A 7 5.88 -4.35 -4.52
N ILE A 8 7.08 -4.64 -4.04
CA ILE A 8 7.95 -3.71 -3.33
C ILE A 8 9.35 -3.77 -3.93
N LYS A 9 9.98 -2.61 -4.06
CA LYS A 9 11.36 -2.45 -4.49
C LYS A 9 12.07 -1.39 -3.65
N GLY A 10 13.32 -1.64 -3.31
CA GLY A 10 14.20 -0.66 -2.65
C GLY A 10 14.17 -0.70 -1.12
N LEU A 11 13.61 -1.75 -0.51
CA LEU A 11 13.68 -1.98 0.94
C LEU A 11 14.85 -2.89 1.28
N SER A 12 15.34 -2.81 2.52
CA SER A 12 16.36 -3.74 2.98
C SER A 12 15.79 -5.17 3.12
N PRO A 13 16.63 -6.21 3.08
CA PRO A 13 16.14 -7.58 3.12
C PRO A 13 15.46 -7.92 4.47
N GLY A 14 14.42 -8.75 4.41
CA GLY A 14 13.72 -9.28 5.58
C GLY A 14 12.20 -9.37 5.42
N THR A 15 11.53 -9.73 6.50
CA THR A 15 10.07 -9.88 6.54
C THR A 15 9.39 -8.57 6.89
N TYR A 16 8.42 -8.18 6.07
CA TYR A 16 7.61 -6.99 6.27
C TYR A 16 6.14 -7.37 6.44
N HIS A 17 5.41 -6.58 7.21
CA HIS A 17 3.99 -6.72 7.47
C HIS A 17 3.21 -5.66 6.71
N ALA A 18 2.25 -6.08 5.90
CA ALA A 18 1.30 -5.18 5.24
C ALA A 18 0.09 -4.97 6.14
N THR A 19 -0.18 -3.71 6.50
CA THR A 19 -1.33 -3.34 7.34
C THR A 19 -2.09 -2.15 6.78
N VAL A 20 -3.41 -2.23 6.79
CA VAL A 20 -4.31 -1.09 6.51
C VAL A 20 -4.65 -0.38 7.82
N ARG A 21 -4.49 0.93 7.82
CA ARG A 21 -4.66 1.80 9.00
C ARG A 21 -6.03 2.44 9.01
N GLN A 22 -6.41 2.99 10.16
CA GLN A 22 -7.72 3.61 10.34
C GLN A 22 -7.86 4.91 9.55
N GLY A 23 -6.81 5.74 9.52
CA GLY A 23 -6.79 7.02 8.83
C GLY A 23 -6.01 6.98 7.51
N GLY A 24 -6.39 7.87 6.59
CA GLY A 24 -5.61 8.20 5.38
C GLY A 24 -4.70 9.42 5.56
N ASP A 25 -4.50 9.91 6.79
CA ASP A 25 -3.63 11.05 7.04
C ASP A 25 -2.16 10.62 7.07
N ILE A 26 -1.42 11.08 6.06
CA ILE A 26 0.03 10.84 5.91
C ILE A 26 0.85 12.13 6.11
N SER A 27 0.27 13.17 6.72
CA SER A 27 0.94 14.46 6.97
C SER A 27 2.19 14.32 7.85
N ALA A 28 2.19 13.36 8.79
CA ALA A 28 3.34 12.98 9.61
C ALA A 28 3.89 11.59 9.20
N GLY A 29 3.71 11.19 7.94
CA GLY A 29 4.12 9.87 7.46
C GLY A 29 3.31 8.75 8.13
N PRO A 30 3.94 7.63 8.55
CA PRO A 30 3.22 6.52 9.16
C PRO A 30 2.64 6.84 10.55
N GLU A 31 3.12 7.88 11.23
CA GLU A 31 2.70 8.27 12.58
C GLU A 31 1.27 8.82 12.64
N SER A 32 0.83 9.56 11.63
CA SER A 32 -0.50 10.18 11.55
C SER A 32 -1.59 9.22 11.08
N THR A 33 -1.24 7.98 10.69
CA THR A 33 -2.19 7.03 10.08
C THR A 33 -3.17 6.39 11.08
N GLY A 34 -2.93 6.58 12.38
CA GLY A 34 -3.71 5.94 13.44
C GLY A 34 -3.41 4.44 13.60
N GLY A 35 -4.28 3.73 14.32
CA GLY A 35 -4.12 2.29 14.58
C GLY A 35 -4.40 1.41 13.36
N ILE A 36 -4.15 0.10 13.49
CA ILE A 36 -4.58 -0.87 12.47
C ILE A 36 -6.11 -0.89 12.42
N TRP A 37 -6.65 -0.92 11.21
CA TRP A 37 -8.09 -0.98 10.99
C TRP A 37 -8.69 -2.23 11.64
N ASP A 38 -9.76 -2.03 12.41
CA ASP A 38 -10.52 -3.09 13.08
C ASP A 38 -9.76 -3.85 14.20
N MET A 39 -8.56 -3.40 14.56
CA MET A 39 -7.73 -4.08 15.57
C MET A 39 -8.35 -4.09 16.97
N LEU A 40 -9.05 -3.02 17.38
CA LEU A 40 -9.68 -2.95 18.70
C LEU A 40 -10.79 -4.01 18.87
N ARG A 41 -11.64 -4.16 17.86
CA ARG A 41 -12.69 -5.20 17.83
C ARG A 41 -12.04 -6.59 17.88
N ALA A 42 -11.07 -6.84 16.99
CA ALA A 42 -10.37 -8.12 16.92
C ALA A 42 -9.67 -8.50 18.24
N LYS A 43 -9.07 -7.52 18.96
CA LYS A 43 -8.49 -7.74 20.29
C LYS A 43 -9.55 -8.04 21.35
N SER A 44 -10.69 -7.36 21.32
CA SER A 44 -11.80 -7.63 22.26
C SER A 44 -12.38 -9.05 22.12
N GLU A 45 -12.33 -9.61 20.91
CA GLU A 45 -12.74 -10.99 20.60
C GLU A 45 -11.61 -12.02 20.84
N GLY A 46 -10.44 -11.59 21.34
CA GLY A 46 -9.28 -12.46 21.56
C GLY A 46 -8.60 -12.96 20.28
N LYS A 47 -8.88 -12.35 19.13
CA LYS A 47 -8.41 -12.78 17.80
C LYS A 47 -7.76 -11.63 17.02
N PRO A 48 -6.63 -11.05 17.46
CA PRO A 48 -6.00 -9.89 16.81
C PRO A 48 -5.65 -10.12 15.33
N GLN A 49 -5.32 -11.35 14.93
CA GLN A 49 -5.03 -11.69 13.53
C GLN A 49 -6.27 -11.66 12.62
N SER A 50 -7.48 -11.63 13.19
CA SER A 50 -8.73 -11.47 12.44
C SER A 50 -9.07 -10.00 12.14
N ALA A 51 -8.24 -9.06 12.60
CA ALA A 51 -8.41 -7.65 12.29
C ALA A 51 -8.38 -7.45 10.78
N ARG A 52 -9.38 -6.73 10.28
CA ARG A 52 -9.55 -6.47 8.84
C ARG A 52 -8.35 -5.76 8.23
N GLY A 53 -7.63 -4.95 9.01
CA GLY A 53 -6.43 -4.26 8.57
C GLY A 53 -5.16 -5.11 8.51
N VAL A 54 -5.16 -6.39 8.89
CA VAL A 54 -3.96 -7.25 8.84
C VAL A 54 -3.96 -8.05 7.54
N PHE A 55 -3.10 -7.63 6.59
CA PHE A 55 -3.12 -8.19 5.23
C PHE A 55 -2.22 -9.42 5.11
N GLY A 56 -1.04 -9.38 5.74
CA GLY A 56 -0.12 -10.51 5.76
C GLY A 56 1.32 -10.04 5.79
N THR A 57 2.23 -10.91 5.35
CA THR A 57 3.65 -10.62 5.27
C THR A 57 4.16 -10.72 3.84
N VAL A 58 5.23 -9.99 3.55
CA VAL A 58 5.99 -10.04 2.31
C VAL A 58 7.47 -10.18 2.66
N GLU A 59 8.16 -11.09 1.98
CA GLU A 59 9.59 -11.29 2.15
C GLU A 59 10.35 -10.46 1.11
N VAL A 60 11.23 -9.59 1.58
CA VAL A 60 12.11 -8.79 0.74
C VAL A 60 13.45 -9.50 0.61
N SER A 61 13.78 -9.85 -0.63
CA SER A 61 15.03 -10.53 -0.99
C SER A 61 16.26 -9.65 -0.78
N GLN A 62 17.45 -10.26 -0.89
CA GLN A 62 18.74 -9.55 -0.85
C GLN A 62 18.87 -8.43 -1.90
N GLY A 63 18.15 -8.55 -3.02
CA GLY A 63 18.09 -7.51 -4.06
C GLY A 63 17.14 -6.35 -3.74
N GLY A 64 16.53 -6.34 -2.56
CA GLY A 64 15.57 -5.33 -2.11
C GLY A 64 14.23 -5.41 -2.83
N ILE A 65 13.87 -6.58 -3.36
CA ILE A 65 12.62 -6.84 -4.08
C ILE A 65 11.80 -7.85 -3.29
N GLY A 66 10.51 -7.56 -3.10
CA GLY A 66 9.53 -8.48 -2.52
C GLY A 66 8.21 -8.41 -3.28
N SER A 67 7.55 -9.56 -3.47
CA SER A 67 6.23 -9.62 -4.09
C SER A 67 5.41 -10.71 -3.42
N VAL A 68 4.13 -10.46 -3.20
CA VAL A 68 3.19 -11.43 -2.63
C VAL A 68 1.79 -11.18 -3.16
N PHE A 69 1.08 -12.27 -3.44
CA PHE A 69 -0.36 -12.26 -3.71
C PHE A 69 -1.10 -12.64 -2.43
N LEU A 70 -2.06 -11.80 -2.03
CA LEU A 70 -2.87 -11.98 -0.83
C LEU A 70 -4.35 -11.87 -1.19
N ASP A 71 -5.20 -12.58 -0.46
CA ASP A 71 -6.65 -12.42 -0.52
C ASP A 71 -7.20 -12.10 0.88
N LYS A 72 -8.22 -11.23 0.93
CA LYS A 72 -8.91 -10.86 2.17
C LYS A 72 -10.42 -10.74 2.00
N PRO A 73 -11.21 -11.16 3.01
CA PRO A 73 -12.66 -10.97 3.04
C PRO A 73 -13.01 -9.53 3.43
N VAL A 74 -12.50 -8.56 2.67
CA VAL A 74 -12.79 -7.12 2.80
C VAL A 74 -13.23 -6.61 1.44
N GLU A 75 -14.02 -5.55 1.43
CA GLU A 75 -14.48 -4.93 0.18
C GLU A 75 -13.68 -3.66 -0.12
N VAL A 76 -13.42 -3.40 -1.40
CA VAL A 76 -12.53 -2.30 -1.84
C VAL A 76 -13.01 -0.94 -1.34
N TRP A 77 -14.33 -0.70 -1.34
CA TRP A 77 -14.91 0.57 -0.89
C TRP A 77 -14.70 0.87 0.59
N GLU A 78 -14.41 -0.14 1.41
CA GLU A 78 -14.14 0.03 2.84
C GLU A 78 -12.70 0.47 3.11
N MET A 79 -11.82 0.27 2.13
CA MET A 79 -10.39 0.61 2.19
C MET A 79 -10.08 1.98 1.61
N ILE A 80 -10.85 2.44 0.62
CA ILE A 80 -10.61 3.72 -0.06
C ILE A 80 -10.58 4.86 0.96
N GLY A 81 -9.54 5.70 0.88
CA GLY A 81 -9.32 6.83 1.78
C GLY A 81 -8.65 6.48 3.11
N ARG A 82 -8.36 5.20 3.36
CA ARG A 82 -7.44 4.77 4.42
C ARG A 82 -6.00 4.78 3.91
N SER A 83 -5.05 4.50 4.78
CA SER A 83 -3.66 4.27 4.39
C SER A 83 -3.27 2.81 4.52
N ILE A 84 -2.34 2.39 3.68
CA ILE A 84 -1.58 1.15 3.82
C ILE A 84 -0.18 1.48 4.33
N VAL A 85 0.30 0.68 5.28
CA VAL A 85 1.65 0.75 5.82
C VAL A 85 2.31 -0.62 5.63
N VAL A 86 3.53 -0.62 5.12
CA VAL A 86 4.39 -1.80 5.06
C VAL A 86 5.64 -1.54 5.87
N SER A 87 5.86 -2.34 6.92
CA SER A 87 6.96 -2.17 7.87
C SER A 87 7.43 -3.51 8.42
N LYS A 88 8.68 -3.60 8.88
CA LYS A 88 9.19 -4.75 9.65
C LYS A 88 8.46 -4.93 10.98
N GLN A 89 7.80 -3.89 11.49
CA GLN A 89 7.02 -3.94 12.72
C GLN A 89 5.52 -4.03 12.40
N GLN A 90 4.84 -5.07 12.90
CA GLN A 90 3.40 -5.22 12.72
C GLN A 90 2.60 -4.27 13.62
N GLU A 91 2.92 -4.27 14.92
CA GLU A 91 2.30 -3.41 15.93
C GLU A 91 3.37 -2.59 16.63
N GLY A 92 3.01 -1.38 17.07
CA GLY A 92 3.91 -0.48 17.78
C GLY A 92 3.85 0.94 17.24
N LYS A 93 4.74 1.77 17.78
CA LYS A 93 4.90 3.15 17.31
C LYS A 93 5.76 3.12 16.04
N LEU A 94 5.13 3.44 14.92
CA LEU A 94 5.83 3.64 13.66
C LEU A 94 6.62 4.96 13.76
N SER A 95 7.80 5.01 13.17
CA SER A 95 8.59 6.24 13.09
C SER A 95 8.57 6.75 11.66
N ARG A 96 8.44 8.06 11.47
CA ARG A 96 8.62 8.70 10.16
C ARG A 96 10.05 8.58 9.64
N GLU A 97 11.02 8.39 10.52
CA GLU A 97 12.45 8.34 10.19
C GLU A 97 12.92 6.93 9.80
N ASP A 98 12.05 5.92 9.90
CA ASP A 98 12.38 4.55 9.55
C ASP A 98 12.46 4.38 8.02
N PRO A 99 13.65 4.13 7.44
CA PRO A 99 13.80 3.94 6.00
C PRO A 99 13.13 2.66 5.50
N ASP A 100 12.83 1.71 6.40
CA ASP A 100 12.14 0.45 6.11
C ASP A 100 10.63 0.53 6.36
N THR A 101 10.05 1.72 6.48
CA THR A 101 8.60 1.88 6.61
C THR A 101 8.03 2.67 5.44
N LEU A 102 7.18 2.01 4.65
CA LEU A 102 6.44 2.62 3.54
C LEU A 102 5.02 2.93 3.97
N VAL A 103 4.49 4.05 3.51
CA VAL A 103 3.10 4.47 3.74
C VAL A 103 2.50 5.08 2.49
N GLY A 104 1.23 4.84 2.25
CA GLY A 104 0.48 5.47 1.16
C GLY A 104 -1.02 5.45 1.40
N VAL A 105 -1.74 6.40 0.80
CA VAL A 105 -3.20 6.43 0.84
C VAL A 105 -3.77 5.49 -0.21
N ILE A 106 -4.75 4.67 0.17
CA ILE A 106 -5.49 3.78 -0.73
C ILE A 106 -6.43 4.64 -1.55
N ALA A 107 -6.00 4.92 -2.78
CA ALA A 107 -6.73 5.73 -3.73
C ALA A 107 -7.63 4.88 -4.63
N ARG A 108 -8.60 5.54 -5.27
CA ARG A 108 -9.36 4.95 -6.37
C ARG A 108 -8.46 4.86 -7.59
N SER A 109 -8.34 3.67 -8.16
CA SER A 109 -7.83 3.49 -9.51
C SER A 109 -9.01 3.28 -10.45
N ALA A 110 -8.82 3.64 -11.73
CA ALA A 110 -9.80 3.33 -12.75
C ALA A 110 -9.81 1.81 -13.03
N GLY A 111 -11.00 1.28 -13.31
CA GLY A 111 -11.13 -0.06 -13.84
C GLY A 111 -10.57 -0.16 -15.26
N VAL A 112 -10.51 -1.39 -15.77
CA VAL A 112 -10.16 -1.63 -17.17
C VAL A 112 -11.17 -0.86 -18.04
N TRP A 113 -10.67 0.01 -18.91
CA TRP A 113 -11.46 0.89 -19.79
C TRP A 113 -12.18 2.09 -19.14
N ASP A 114 -11.99 2.36 -17.84
CA ASP A 114 -12.61 3.52 -17.17
C ASP A 114 -11.74 4.79 -17.19
N ASN A 115 -10.52 4.72 -17.76
CA ASN A 115 -9.57 5.85 -17.77
C ASN A 115 -9.29 6.35 -19.19
N ASP A 116 -10.18 7.17 -19.73
CA ASP A 116 -9.98 7.92 -20.99
C ASP A 116 -9.07 9.16 -20.81
N LYS A 117 -8.28 9.23 -19.73
CA LYS A 117 -7.41 10.38 -19.47
C LYS A 117 -6.35 10.50 -20.56
N THR A 118 -6.50 11.52 -21.40
CA THR A 118 -5.59 11.79 -22.53
C THR A 118 -4.40 12.67 -22.12
N VAL A 119 -4.52 13.45 -21.04
CA VAL A 119 -3.50 14.42 -20.59
C VAL A 119 -3.26 14.33 -19.08
N CYS A 120 -2.00 14.37 -18.65
CA CYS A 120 -1.61 14.45 -17.25
C CYS A 120 -1.11 15.87 -16.92
N SER A 121 -1.86 16.62 -16.12
CA SER A 121 -1.50 18.01 -15.75
C SER A 121 -0.21 18.12 -14.92
N CYS A 122 0.34 17.02 -14.41
CA CYS A 122 1.59 17.04 -13.63
C CYS A 122 2.84 17.24 -14.51
N SER A 123 2.79 16.87 -15.79
CA SER A 123 3.86 17.10 -16.77
C SER A 123 3.46 18.06 -17.88
N GLY A 124 2.15 18.35 -18.02
CA GLY A 124 1.60 19.11 -19.12
C GLY A 124 1.58 18.34 -20.45
N LYS A 125 1.96 17.05 -20.44
CA LYS A 125 2.02 16.20 -21.61
C LYS A 125 0.82 15.26 -21.69
N THR A 126 0.50 14.87 -22.91
CA THR A 126 -0.46 13.78 -23.13
C THR A 126 0.12 12.44 -22.66
N VAL A 127 -0.74 11.49 -22.28
CA VAL A 127 -0.29 10.13 -21.91
C VAL A 127 0.46 9.46 -23.08
N TRP A 128 0.15 9.83 -24.31
CA TRP A 128 0.83 9.36 -25.52
C TRP A 128 2.23 9.94 -25.69
N GLU A 129 2.41 11.22 -25.35
CA GLU A 129 3.73 11.86 -25.33
C GLU A 129 4.60 11.30 -24.22
N GLU A 130 4.05 11.11 -23.01
CA GLU A 130 4.77 10.43 -21.94
C GLU A 130 5.11 8.99 -22.31
N ARG A 131 4.20 8.24 -22.93
CA ARG A 131 4.46 6.89 -23.39
C ARG A 131 5.63 6.83 -24.36
N ARG A 132 5.73 7.75 -25.34
CA ARG A 132 6.88 7.80 -26.25
C ARG A 132 8.18 8.00 -25.48
N GLU A 133 8.20 8.93 -24.52
CA GLU A 133 9.37 9.15 -23.67
C GLU A 133 9.73 7.97 -22.77
N GLN A 134 8.74 7.19 -22.34
CA GLN A 134 8.98 5.99 -21.53
C GLN A 134 9.41 4.79 -22.38
N VAL A 135 8.92 4.67 -23.62
CA VAL A 135 9.40 3.68 -24.61
C VAL A 135 10.86 3.95 -24.98
N ASP A 136 11.24 5.21 -25.18
CA ASP A 136 12.64 5.61 -25.39
C ASP A 136 13.52 5.33 -24.16
N LYS A 137 12.92 5.22 -22.97
CA LYS A 137 13.57 4.82 -21.72
C LYS A 137 13.46 3.33 -21.41
N GLY A 138 12.98 2.53 -22.36
CA GLY A 138 12.97 1.06 -22.28
C GLY A 138 11.79 0.44 -21.52
N MET A 139 10.71 1.20 -21.25
CA MET A 139 9.45 0.63 -20.76
C MET A 139 8.54 0.27 -21.95
N LEU A 140 8.07 -0.98 -22.01
CA LEU A 140 7.13 -1.49 -23.04
C LEU A 140 5.72 -0.91 -22.87
#